data_AF-A0A7X9ECU5-F1
#
_entry.id   AF-A0A7X9ECU5-F1
#
_cell.length_a   1.000
_cell.length_b   1.000
_cell.length_c   1.000
_cell.angle_alpha   90.00
_cell.angle_beta   90.00
_cell.angle_gamma   90.00
#
_symmetry.space_group_name_H-M   'P 1'
#
loop_
_entity.id
_entity.type
_entity.pdbx_description
1 polymer ?
#
loop_
_entity_poly.entity_id
_entity_poly.type
_entity_poly.pdbx_seq_one_letter_code
_entity_poly.pdbx_strand_id
1 'polypeptide(L)'
;MQADNTNDWETKDKEILQRVKQTIQEILESDEKPQRISLWLIKIQSGLKSFDIQLDKLPLTKSFINSVIETPLDLHKRRIQWAIVKLNEEGKALTVSNITVLTGGGNKYRKQVVEEIKRALGELGER
;
A
#
# COMPACT_ATOMS: atom_id res chain seq x y z
N MET A 1 -1.23 42.04 19.43
CA MET A 1 -0.40 40.84 19.26
C MET A 1 -1.27 39.80 18.58
N GLN A 2 -1.09 39.57 17.29
CA GLN A 2 -1.86 38.59 16.52
C GLN A 2 -0.93 37.40 16.35
N ALA A 3 -1.09 36.38 17.20
CA ALA A 3 -0.26 35.18 17.14
C ALA A 3 -0.70 34.32 15.94
N ASP A 4 0.29 33.94 15.14
CA ASP A 4 0.21 33.17 13.89
C ASP A 4 -0.63 31.89 13.98
N ASN A 5 -1.81 31.87 13.36
CA ASN A 5 -2.51 30.63 13.03
C ASN A 5 -1.76 29.78 11.98
N THR A 6 -0.84 30.38 11.22
CA THR A 6 -0.05 29.71 10.19
C THR A 6 0.94 28.69 10.78
N ASN A 7 1.49 29.00 11.96
CA ASN A 7 2.52 28.18 12.61
C ASN A 7 1.96 26.85 13.18
N ASP A 8 0.67 26.83 13.55
CA ASP A 8 0.00 25.65 14.11
C ASP A 8 -0.23 24.57 13.05
N TRP A 9 -0.66 24.95 11.84
CA TRP A 9 -0.90 24.00 10.76
C TRP A 9 0.38 23.37 10.21
N GLU A 10 1.47 24.12 10.12
CA GLU A 10 2.75 23.57 9.66
C GLU A 10 3.28 22.49 10.62
N THR A 11 3.20 22.75 11.92
CA THR A 11 3.61 21.79 12.96
C THR A 11 2.73 20.54 12.90
N LYS A 12 1.41 20.73 12.85
CA LYS A 12 0.44 19.64 12.74
C LYS A 12 0.61 18.82 11.46
N ASP A 13 0.93 19.44 10.33
CA ASP A 13 1.20 18.74 9.06
C ASP A 13 2.43 17.83 9.20
N LYS A 14 3.50 18.28 9.85
CA LYS A 14 4.69 17.45 10.11
C LYS A 14 4.39 16.27 11.03
N GLU A 15 3.63 16.48 12.11
CA GLU A 15 3.24 15.42 13.03
C GLU A 15 2.36 14.36 12.36
N ILE A 16 1.34 14.80 11.62
CA ILE A 16 0.46 13.92 10.86
C ILE A 16 1.25 13.16 9.81
N LEU A 17 2.14 13.83 9.07
CA LEU A 17 2.99 13.20 8.07
C LEU A 17 3.84 12.08 8.68
N GLN A 18 4.43 12.31 9.85
CA GLN A 18 5.23 11.30 10.55
C GLN A 18 4.38 10.08 10.90
N ARG A 19 3.18 10.29 11.46
CA ARG A 19 2.27 9.19 11.79
C ARG A 19 1.81 8.43 10.55
N VAL A 20 1.49 9.13 9.47
CA VAL A 20 1.09 8.51 8.19
C VAL A 20 2.24 7.67 7.61
N LYS A 21 3.48 8.18 7.62
CA LYS A 21 4.66 7.42 7.18
C LYS A 21 4.84 6.12 7.97
N GLN A 22 4.74 6.20 9.29
CA GLN A 22 4.83 5.04 10.16
C GLN A 22 3.73 4.01 9.84
N THR A 23 2.48 4.45 9.69
CA THR A 23 1.37 3.56 9.34
C THR A 23 1.57 2.88 7.99
N ILE A 24 2.09 3.59 6.99
CA ILE A 24 2.40 2.99 5.69
C ILE A 24 3.50 1.93 5.81
N GLN A 25 4.54 2.20 6.61
CA GLN A 25 5.60 1.24 6.89
C GLN A 25 5.04 -0.02 7.56
N GLU A 26 4.21 0.12 8.59
CA GLU A 26 3.53 -1.00 9.28
C GLU A 26 2.69 -1.84 8.30
N ILE A 27 1.98 -1.20 7.36
CA ILE A 27 1.20 -1.89 6.31
C ILE A 27 2.10 -2.62 5.29
N LEU A 28 3.28 -2.10 5.01
CA LEU A 28 4.23 -2.68 4.04
C LEU A 28 5.02 -3.85 4.63
N GLU A 29 5.35 -3.78 5.92
CA GLU A 29 6.15 -4.78 6.65
C GLU A 29 5.29 -5.93 7.22
N SER A 30 3.97 -5.83 7.12
CA SER A 30 3.06 -6.89 7.59
C SER A 30 3.21 -8.19 6.77
N ASP A 31 3.29 -9.31 7.47
CA ASP A 31 3.23 -10.67 6.88
C ASP A 31 1.81 -11.06 6.43
N GLU A 32 0.80 -10.28 6.80
CA GLU A 32 -0.57 -10.52 6.39
C GLU A 32 -0.75 -10.30 4.88
N LYS A 33 -1.84 -10.84 4.34
CA LYS A 33 -2.17 -10.65 2.94
C LYS A 33 -2.29 -9.15 2.62
N PRO A 34 -1.55 -8.62 1.62
CA PRO A 34 -1.53 -7.19 1.35
C PRO A 34 -2.92 -6.59 1.09
N GLN A 35 -3.14 -5.43 1.70
CA GLN A 35 -4.32 -4.58 1.51
C GLN A 35 -3.94 -3.34 0.70
N ARG A 36 -4.90 -2.80 -0.07
CA ARG A 36 -4.64 -1.61 -0.90
C ARG A 36 -4.35 -0.41 -0.03
N ILE A 37 -3.19 0.21 -0.21
CA ILE A 37 -2.92 1.52 0.39
C ILE A 37 -3.88 2.54 -0.23
N SER A 38 -4.82 3.01 0.59
CA SER A 38 -5.81 4.01 0.21
C SER A 38 -5.97 5.00 1.36
N LEU A 39 -6.45 6.22 1.06
CA LEU A 39 -6.69 7.24 2.09
C LEU A 39 -7.55 6.70 3.25
N TRP A 40 -8.58 5.93 2.94
CA TRP A 40 -9.44 5.30 3.95
C TRP A 40 -8.67 4.31 4.82
N LEU A 41 -7.86 3.42 4.24
CA LEU A 41 -7.07 2.45 5.02
C LEU A 41 -6.07 3.16 5.92
N ILE A 42 -5.36 4.17 5.39
CA ILE A 42 -4.41 4.99 6.15
C ILE A 42 -5.12 5.63 7.35
N LYS A 43 -6.33 6.16 7.15
CA LYS A 43 -7.11 6.76 8.24
C LYS A 43 -7.45 5.78 9.34
N ILE A 44 -7.95 4.61 8.97
CA ILE A 44 -8.33 3.58 9.96
C ILE A 44 -7.10 3.09 10.73
N GLN A 45 -6.01 2.78 10.03
CA GLN A 45 -4.81 2.20 10.65
C GLN A 45 -3.98 3.21 11.44
N SER A 46 -3.94 4.48 11.01
CA SER A 46 -3.18 5.52 11.73
C SER A 46 -3.85 5.94 13.03
N GLY A 47 -5.16 5.75 13.18
CA GLY A 47 -5.95 6.24 14.32
C GLY A 47 -6.19 7.76 14.29
N LEU A 48 -5.78 8.45 13.22
CA LEU A 48 -5.91 9.89 13.09
C LEU A 48 -7.35 10.29 12.76
N LYS A 49 -7.93 11.15 13.59
CA LYS A 49 -9.28 11.68 13.38
C LYS A 49 -9.25 12.90 12.47
N SER A 50 -10.13 12.91 11.48
CA SER A 50 -10.46 14.09 10.66
C SER A 50 -9.33 14.72 9.84
N PHE A 51 -8.13 14.14 9.75
CA PHE A 51 -7.06 14.68 8.91
C PHE A 51 -7.41 14.58 7.41
N ASP A 52 -8.14 13.53 7.03
CA ASP A 52 -8.57 13.25 5.66
C ASP A 52 -9.49 14.34 5.09
N ILE A 53 -10.36 14.90 5.93
CA ILE A 53 -11.23 16.03 5.54
C ILE A 53 -10.51 17.39 5.60
N GLN A 54 -9.31 17.44 6.19
CA GLN A 54 -8.50 18.66 6.35
C GLN A 54 -7.25 18.67 5.45
N LEU A 55 -7.14 17.77 4.46
CA LEU A 55 -5.93 17.60 3.64
C LEU A 55 -5.49 18.88 2.91
N ASP A 56 -6.39 19.78 2.57
CA ASP A 56 -6.04 21.06 1.93
C ASP A 56 -5.21 21.98 2.83
N LYS A 57 -5.23 21.77 4.15
CA LYS A 57 -4.39 22.47 5.13
C LYS A 57 -3.10 21.72 5.46
N LEU A 58 -2.91 20.53 4.89
CA LEU A 58 -1.81 19.62 5.19
C LEU A 58 -1.04 19.29 3.89
N PRO A 59 -0.40 20.29 3.23
CA PRO A 59 0.20 20.10 1.92
C PRO A 59 1.28 19.02 1.88
N LEU A 60 2.08 18.86 2.94
CA LEU A 60 3.14 17.85 3.01
C LEU A 60 2.53 16.44 3.13
N THR A 61 1.57 16.27 4.04
CA THR A 61 0.82 15.02 4.19
C THR A 61 0.08 14.66 2.91
N LYS A 62 -0.63 15.61 2.29
CA LYS A 62 -1.39 15.41 1.06
C LYS A 62 -0.49 14.96 -0.09
N SER A 63 0.66 15.63 -0.25
CA SER A 63 1.66 15.26 -1.26
C SER A 63 2.17 13.83 -1.05
N PHE A 64 2.54 13.49 0.19
CA PHE A 64 3.01 12.15 0.53
C PHE A 64 1.95 11.08 0.28
N ILE A 65 0.71 11.28 0.76
CA ILE A 65 -0.39 10.33 0.55
C ILE A 65 -0.63 10.10 -0.95
N ASN A 66 -0.68 11.16 -1.76
CA ASN A 66 -0.87 11.04 -3.20
C ASN A 66 0.26 10.26 -3.89
N SER A 67 1.48 10.29 -3.33
CA SER A 67 2.62 9.53 -3.86
C SER A 67 2.59 8.04 -3.51
N VAL A 68 1.81 7.62 -2.50
CA VAL A 68 1.79 6.23 -2.00
C VAL A 68 0.46 5.51 -2.17
N ILE A 69 -0.63 6.22 -2.52
CA ILE A 69 -1.91 5.57 -2.81
C ILE A 69 -1.75 4.62 -4.00
N GLU A 70 -2.23 3.40 -3.82
CA GLU A 70 -2.12 2.34 -4.81
C GLU A 70 -3.31 2.33 -5.76
N THR A 71 -3.02 2.08 -7.03
CA THR A 71 -4.01 1.60 -7.97
C THR A 71 -4.34 0.12 -7.69
N PRO A 72 -5.44 -0.43 -8.25
CA PRO A 72 -5.69 -1.87 -8.17
C PRO A 72 -4.53 -2.73 -8.69
N LEU A 73 -3.79 -2.26 -9.70
CA LEU A 73 -2.67 -2.99 -10.28
C LEU A 73 -1.46 -3.03 -9.32
N ASP A 74 -1.18 -1.93 -8.62
CA ASP A 74 -0.08 -1.86 -7.65
C ASP A 74 -0.28 -2.84 -6.49
N LEU A 75 -1.52 -2.93 -5.98
CA LEU A 75 -1.88 -3.95 -4.99
C LEU A 75 -1.63 -5.36 -5.52
N HIS A 76 -2.02 -5.64 -6.77
CA HIS A 76 -1.83 -6.96 -7.35
C HIS A 76 -0.36 -7.33 -7.44
N LYS A 77 0.51 -6.40 -7.86
CA LYS A 77 1.97 -6.62 -7.86
C LYS A 77 2.49 -6.99 -6.47
N ARG A 78 2.09 -6.24 -5.43
CA ARG A 78 2.46 -6.56 -4.04
C ARG A 78 1.96 -7.93 -3.59
N ARG A 79 0.71 -8.28 -3.91
CA ARG A 79 0.15 -9.60 -3.57
C ARG A 79 0.86 -10.74 -4.28
N ILE A 80 1.33 -10.53 -5.51
CA ILE A 80 2.09 -11.54 -6.25
C ILE A 80 3.42 -11.80 -5.53
N GLN A 81 4.14 -10.74 -5.17
CA GLN A 81 5.40 -10.86 -4.41
C GLN A 81 5.19 -11.56 -3.06
N TRP A 82 4.18 -11.13 -2.30
CA TRP A 82 3.79 -11.77 -1.04
C TRP A 82 3.45 -13.27 -1.23
N ALA A 83 2.69 -13.61 -2.28
CA ALA A 83 2.31 -14.99 -2.56
C ALA A 83 3.52 -15.85 -2.94
N ILE A 84 4.50 -15.31 -3.67
CA ILE A 84 5.75 -16.01 -3.99
C ILE A 84 6.52 -16.33 -2.72
N VAL A 85 6.71 -15.34 -1.84
CA VAL A 85 7.40 -15.54 -0.55
C VAL A 85 6.68 -16.62 0.28
N LYS A 86 5.36 -16.51 0.45
CA LYS A 86 4.57 -17.49 1.20
C LYS A 86 4.64 -18.90 0.63
N LEU A 87 4.56 -19.05 -0.70
CA LEU A 87 4.68 -20.38 -1.32
C LEU A 87 6.07 -20.98 -1.14
N ASN A 88 7.13 -20.17 -1.21
CA ASN A 88 8.49 -20.63 -0.95
C ASN A 88 8.68 -21.06 0.51
N GLU A 89 8.16 -20.28 1.47
CA GLU A 89 8.17 -20.65 2.91
C GLU A 89 7.45 -21.97 3.17
N GLU A 90 6.34 -22.21 2.46
CA GLU A 90 5.56 -23.44 2.55
C GLU A 90 6.12 -24.62 1.72
N GLY A 91 7.21 -24.42 0.97
CA GLY A 91 7.79 -25.44 0.08
C GLY A 91 6.87 -25.83 -1.09
N LYS A 92 5.95 -24.95 -1.49
CA LYS A 92 4.98 -25.19 -2.58
C LYS A 92 5.50 -24.66 -3.91
N ALA A 93 5.09 -25.31 -5.00
CA ALA A 93 5.47 -24.91 -6.35
C ALA A 93 4.94 -23.50 -6.72
N LEU A 94 5.80 -22.68 -7.31
CA LEU A 94 5.48 -21.35 -7.83
C LEU A 94 4.77 -21.42 -9.19
N THR A 95 3.53 -21.92 -9.19
CA THR A 95 2.69 -21.96 -10.40
C THR A 95 1.77 -20.76 -10.47
N VAL A 96 1.37 -20.38 -11.70
CA VAL A 96 0.36 -19.34 -11.93
C VAL A 96 -0.92 -19.61 -11.14
N SER A 97 -1.33 -20.88 -11.06
CA SER A 97 -2.51 -21.30 -10.32
C SER A 97 -2.37 -21.04 -8.82
N ASN A 98 -1.28 -21.50 -8.19
CA ASN A 98 -1.05 -21.34 -6.75
C ASN A 98 -0.98 -19.85 -6.35
N ILE A 99 -0.31 -19.03 -7.16
CA ILE A 99 -0.21 -17.59 -6.92
C ILE A 99 -1.58 -16.90 -7.10
N THR A 100 -2.36 -17.31 -8.12
CA THR A 100 -3.70 -16.76 -8.34
C THR A 100 -4.66 -17.05 -7.18
N VAL A 101 -4.58 -18.26 -6.59
CA VAL A 101 -5.38 -18.65 -5.42
C VAL A 101 -5.08 -17.75 -4.23
N LEU A 102 -3.81 -17.49 -3.94
CA LEU A 102 -3.39 -16.66 -2.81
C LEU A 102 -3.70 -15.16 -3.02
N THR A 103 -3.47 -14.64 -4.23
CA THR A 103 -3.67 -13.22 -4.54
C THR A 103 -5.14 -12.83 -4.52
N GLY A 104 -6.04 -13.70 -4.99
CA GLY A 104 -7.47 -13.42 -5.13
C GLY A 104 -7.72 -12.30 -6.14
N GLY A 105 -8.01 -12.66 -7.39
CA GLY A 105 -8.37 -11.73 -8.46
C GLY A 105 -9.86 -11.80 -8.76
N GLY A 106 -10.61 -10.73 -8.47
CA GLY A 106 -11.94 -10.56 -9.06
C GLY A 106 -11.85 -10.58 -10.58
N ASN A 107 -12.91 -11.04 -11.25
CA ASN A 107 -12.92 -11.33 -12.70
C ASN A 107 -12.33 -10.19 -13.57
N LYS A 108 -12.57 -8.93 -13.17
CA LYS A 108 -12.17 -7.72 -13.92
C LYS A 108 -10.67 -7.60 -14.23
N TYR A 109 -9.77 -8.00 -13.33
CA TYR A 109 -8.31 -7.82 -13.53
C TYR A 109 -7.57 -9.13 -13.78
N ARG A 110 -8.28 -10.25 -13.91
CA ARG A 110 -7.68 -11.59 -13.98
C ARG A 110 -6.61 -11.71 -15.07
N LYS A 111 -6.88 -11.18 -16.27
CA LYS A 111 -5.91 -11.22 -17.38
C LYS A 111 -4.62 -10.48 -17.03
N GLN A 112 -4.73 -9.25 -16.51
CA GLN A 112 -3.56 -8.45 -16.13
C GLN A 112 -2.77 -9.12 -15.00
N VAL A 113 -3.47 -9.65 -13.99
CA VAL A 113 -2.83 -10.37 -12.89
C VAL A 113 -2.04 -11.58 -13.40
N VAL A 114 -2.62 -12.39 -14.29
CA VAL A 114 -1.93 -13.56 -14.85
C VAL A 114 -0.70 -13.16 -15.64
N GLU A 115 -0.77 -12.12 -16.46
CA GLU A 115 0.40 -11.64 -17.21
C GLU A 115 1.51 -11.11 -16.29
N GLU A 116 1.14 -10.39 -15.21
CA GLU A 116 2.12 -9.95 -14.21
C GLU A 116 2.73 -11.12 -13.42
N ILE A 117 1.97 -12.19 -13.14
CA ILE A 117 2.54 -13.40 -12.52
C ILE A 117 3.55 -14.05 -13.46
N LYS A 118 3.22 -14.21 -14.74
CA LYS A 118 4.15 -14.80 -15.72
C LYS A 118 5.43 -13.97 -15.84
N ARG A 119 5.30 -12.65 -15.88
CA ARG A 119 6.45 -11.72 -15.89
C ARG A 119 7.33 -11.95 -14.66
N ALA A 120 6.75 -11.93 -13.46
CA ALA A 120 7.48 -12.13 -12.21
C ALA A 120 8.18 -13.50 -12.14
N LEU A 121 7.54 -14.57 -12.64
CA LEU A 121 8.15 -15.90 -12.69
C LEU A 121 9.28 -16.00 -13.74
N GLY A 122 9.15 -15.33 -14.88
CA GLY A 122 10.21 -15.25 -15.89
C GLY A 122 11.46 -14.57 -15.34
N GLU A 123 11.30 -13.43 -14.66
CA GLU A 123 12.40 -12.70 -14.02
C GLU A 123 13.10 -13.51 -12.91
N LEU A 124 12.42 -14.47 -12.29
CA LEU A 124 13.00 -15.37 -11.28
C LEU A 124 13.77 -16.54 -11.90
N GLY A 125 13.38 -17.01 -13.08
CA GLY A 125 14.04 -18.13 -13.76
C GLY A 125 15.30 -17.75 -14.54
N GLU A 126 15.50 -16.46 -14.82
CA GLU A 126 16.72 -15.92 -15.45
C GLU A 126 17.85 -15.61 -14.46
N ARG A 127 17.63 -15.85 -13.16
CA ARG A 127 18.61 -15.66 -12.07
C ARG A 127 19.21 -16.98 -11.62
#